data_AF-A0A1G4EII7-F1
#
_entry.id   AF-A0A1G4EII7-F1
#
_cell.length_a   1.000
_cell.length_b   1.000
_cell.length_c   1.000
_cell.angle_alpha   90.00
_cell.angle_beta   90.00
_cell.angle_gamma   90.00
#
_symmetry.space_group_name_H-M   'P 1'
#
loop_
_entity.id
_entity.type
_entity.pdbx_description
1 polymer ?
#
loop_
_entity_poly.entity_id
_entity_poly.type
_entity_poly.pdbx_seq_one_letter_code
_entity_poly.pdbx_strand_id
1 'polypeptide(L)' 'MKSFTIDSDPNAKGFYVKMGAKLIGETPSTVFKNRLLPLLQYRV' A
#
# COMPACT_ATOMS: atom_id res chain seq x y z
N MET A 1 7.44 -16.35 8.67
CA MET A 1 6.76 -15.92 7.44
C MET A 1 7.43 -14.64 6.95
N LYS A 2 7.71 -14.51 5.65
CA LYS A 2 8.32 -13.29 5.06
C LYS A 2 7.22 -12.40 4.50
N SER A 3 7.38 -11.08 4.63
CA SER A 3 6.44 -10.09 4.09
C SER A 3 7.16 -8.78 3.79
N PHE A 4 6.57 -7.98 2.91
CA PHE A 4 7.00 -6.61 2.63
C PHE A 4 5.80 -5.67 2.52
N THR A 5 6.05 -4.37 2.58
CA THR A 5 5.04 -3.33 2.47
C THR A 5 5.06 -2.63 1.12
N ILE A 6 3.92 -2.06 0.73
CA ILE A 6 3.74 -1.30 -0.51
C ILE A 6 3.02 0.00 -0.15
N ASP A 7 3.68 1.13 -0.39
CA ASP A 7 3.09 2.46 -0.32
C ASP A 7 2.36 2.70 -1.66
N SER A 8 1.11 2.24 -1.73
CA SER A 8 0.36 2.17 -2.98
C SER A 8 -0.22 3.54 -3.35
N ASP A 9 -0.24 3.86 -4.65
CA ASP A 9 -1.16 4.89 -5.14
C ASP A 9 -2.62 4.49 -4.84
N PRO A 10 -3.51 5.41 -4.45
CA PRO A 10 -4.94 5.13 -4.22
C PRO A 10 -5.62 4.43 -5.40
N ASN A 11 -5.26 4.78 -6.64
CA ASN A 11 -5.81 4.17 -7.85
C ASN A 11 -5.24 2.77 -8.11
N ALA A 12 -4.05 2.47 -7.59
CA ALA A 12 -3.40 1.17 -7.73
C ALA A 12 -3.79 0.16 -6.62
N LYS A 13 -4.42 0.62 -5.52
CA LYS A 13 -4.80 -0.23 -4.39
C LYS A 13 -5.51 -1.51 -4.81
N GLY A 14 -6.50 -1.39 -5.70
CA GLY A 14 -7.30 -2.53 -6.16
C GLY A 14 -6.49 -3.59 -6.90
N PHE A 15 -5.44 -3.20 -7.62
CA PHE A 15 -4.55 -4.12 -8.31
C PHE A 15 -3.78 -4.99 -7.32
N TYR A 16 -3.11 -4.38 -6.35
CA TYR A 16 -2.34 -5.13 -5.35
C TYR A 16 -3.21 -5.97 -4.42
N VAL A 17 -4.42 -5.51 -4.08
CA VAL A 17 -5.38 -6.31 -3.33
C VAL A 17 -5.80 -7.56 -4.11
N LYS A 18 -6.05 -7.46 -5.43
CA LYS A 18 -6.34 -8.63 -6.28
C LYS A 18 -5.16 -9.60 -6.36
N MET A 19 -3.93 -9.12 -6.23
CA MET A 19 -2.74 -9.98 -6.15
C MET A 19 -2.58 -10.68 -4.80
N GLY A 20 -3.34 -10.30 -3.77
CA GLY A 20 -3.28 -10.90 -2.43
C GLY A 20 -2.63 -10.00 -1.36
N ALA A 21 -2.30 -8.75 -1.68
CA ALA A 21 -1.89 -7.78 -0.67
C ALA A 21 -3.07 -7.39 0.22
N LYS A 22 -2.78 -7.04 1.47
CA LYS A 22 -3.78 -6.62 2.45
C LYS A 22 -3.56 -5.16 2.84
N LEU A 23 -4.63 -4.37 2.89
CA LEU A 23 -4.59 -3.01 3.42
C LEU A 23 -4.34 -3.07 4.93
N ILE A 24 -3.27 -2.41 5.40
CA ILE A 24 -2.86 -2.39 6.81
C ILE A 24 -2.83 -0.97 7.40
N GLY A 25 -3.08 0.06 6.60
CA GLY A 25 -3.16 1.43 7.06
C GLY A 25 -2.95 2.43 5.93
N GLU A 26 -2.48 3.62 6.29
CA GLU A 26 -2.10 4.70 5.37
C GLU A 26 -0.78 5.31 5.82
N THR A 27 -0.02 5.88 4.88
CA THR A 27 1.25 6.55 5.14
C THR A 27 1.32 7.89 4.38
N PRO A 28 1.97 8.94 4.93
CA PRO A 28 2.16 10.19 4.21
C PRO A 28 2.99 10.02 2.94
N SER A 29 2.60 10.71 1.86
CA SER A 29 3.40 10.78 0.65
C SER A 29 4.67 11.60 0.88
N THR A 30 5.80 11.06 0.43
CA THR A 30 7.10 11.76 0.44
C THR A 30 7.23 12.79 -0.69
N VAL A 31 6.34 12.76 -1.68
CA VAL A 31 6.37 13.63 -2.87
C VAL A 31 5.29 14.71 -2.80
N PHE A 32 4.06 14.35 -2.43
CA PHE A 32 2.93 15.28 -2.36
C PHE A 32 2.58 15.59 -0.91
N LYS A 33 2.88 16.82 -0.46
CA LYS A 33 2.51 17.27 0.89
C LYS A 33 0.99 17.10 1.11
N ASN A 34 0.62 16.61 2.29
CA ASN A 34 -0.77 16.36 2.71
C ASN A 34 -1.53 15.27 1.93
N ARG A 35 -0.82 14.41 1.18
CA ARG A 35 -1.40 13.23 0.55
C ARG A 35 -1.14 11.99 1.40
N LEU A 36 -2.17 11.18 1.64
CA LEU A 36 -2.05 9.85 2.24
C LEU A 36 -2.06 8.78 1.14
N LEU A 37 -1.25 7.74 1.34
CA LEU A 37 -1.10 6.59 0.46
C LEU A 37 -1.55 5.33 1.21
N PRO A 38 -2.38 4.46 0.61
CA PRO A 38 -2.67 3.14 1.18
C PRO A 38 -1.40 2.35 1.46
N LEU A 39 -1.22 1.92 2.70
CA LEU A 39 -0.14 1.04 3.11
C LEU A 39 -0.62 -0.40 3.03
N LEU A 40 -0.05 -1.18 2.13
CA LEU A 40 -0.40 -2.58 1.93
C LEU A 40 0.72 -3.50 2.44
N GLN A 41 0.38 -4.71 2.83
CA GLN A 41 1.33 -5.78 3.14
C GLN A 41 1.10 -6.98 2.22
N TYR A 42 2.18 -7.52 1.66
CA TYR A 42 2.17 -8.77 0.89
C TYR A 42 2.99 -9.84 1.61
N ARG A 43 2.47 -11.06 1.68
CA ARG A 43 3.16 -12.22 2.28
C ARG A 43 3.76 -13.08 1.17
N VAL A 44 5.04 -13.44 1.34
CA VAL A 44 5.81 -14.30 0.42
C VAL A 44 5.71 -15.75 0.87
#